data_AF-A0A4S4BEC8-F1
#
_entry.id   AF-A0A4S4BEC8-F1
#
_cell.length_a   1.000
_cell.length_b   1.000
_cell.length_c   1.000
_cell.angle_alpha   90.00
_cell.angle_beta   90.00
_cell.angle_gamma   90.00
#
_symmetry.space_group_name_H-M   'P 1'
#
loop_
_entity.id
_entity.type
_entity.pdbx_description
1 polymer ?
#
loop_
_entity_poly.entity_id
_entity_poly.type
_entity_poly.pdbx_seq_one_letter_code
_entity_poly.pdbx_strand_id
1 'polypeptide(L)'
;MTLYAHWTLNSYTVTFDPNGGSFSGSEVTVEHGQTIADPTEPTRVGYAFEGWFVDPADETGEWDFEGDTVNGDMTLYAHWTLNSYTVTFDPNGGSFSGSEVTVEHGQTIADPTE
;
A
#
# COMPACT_ATOMS: atom_id res chain seq x y z
N MET A 1 0.23 -42.28 36.69
CA MET A 1 0.61 -40.86 36.74
C MET A 1 0.60 -40.37 35.31
N THR A 2 -0.37 -39.54 34.95
CA THR A 2 -0.58 -39.10 33.56
C THR A 2 0.10 -37.75 33.41
N LEU A 3 1.04 -37.64 32.48
CA LEU A 3 1.70 -36.38 32.14
C LEU A 3 0.98 -35.79 30.91
N TYR A 4 0.48 -34.57 31.03
CA TYR A 4 -0.07 -33.84 29.90
C TYR A 4 1.03 -32.96 29.29
N ALA A 5 1.18 -33.01 27.98
CA ALA A 5 1.98 -32.01 27.28
C ALA A 5 1.24 -30.67 27.33
N HIS A 6 1.93 -29.63 27.81
CA HIS A 6 1.51 -28.24 27.61
C HIS A 6 2.20 -27.73 26.35
N TRP A 7 1.43 -27.43 25.31
CA TRP A 7 1.95 -26.80 24.11
C TRP A 7 1.80 -25.28 24.27
N THR A 8 2.93 -24.57 24.29
CA THR A 8 2.93 -23.11 24.12
C THR A 8 3.01 -22.84 22.62
N LEU A 9 2.05 -22.08 22.10
CA LEU A 9 2.04 -21.72 20.68
C LEU A 9 3.18 -20.74 20.40
N ASN A 10 3.89 -20.93 19.28
CA ASN A 10 4.92 -19.98 18.86
C ASN A 10 4.26 -18.65 18.48
N SER A 11 4.93 -17.54 18.75
CA SER A 11 4.53 -16.20 18.31
C SER A 11 5.51 -15.68 17.28
N TYR A 12 5.01 -14.97 16.28
CA TYR A 12 5.80 -14.34 15.22
C TYR A 12 5.51 -12.85 15.13
N THR A 13 6.47 -12.13 14.57
CA THR A 13 6.39 -10.68 14.38
C THR A 13 6.15 -10.36 12.91
N VAL A 14 5.13 -9.57 12.64
CA VAL A 14 4.88 -8.94 11.35
C VAL A 14 5.35 -7.50 11.42
N THR A 15 6.30 -7.16 10.57
CA THR A 15 6.81 -5.78 10.41
C THR A 15 6.13 -5.12 9.23
N PHE A 16 5.77 -3.84 9.34
CA PHE A 16 5.18 -3.07 8.25
C PHE A 16 6.20 -2.07 7.68
N ASP A 17 6.60 -2.25 6.43
CA ASP A 17 7.46 -1.33 5.71
C ASP A 17 6.63 -0.42 4.80
N PRO A 18 6.50 0.89 5.10
CA PRO A 18 5.72 1.81 4.28
C PRO A 18 6.34 2.08 2.90
N ASN A 19 7.50 1.52 2.57
CA ASN A 19 8.11 1.55 1.24
C ASN A 19 8.18 2.97 0.64
N GLY A 20 8.79 3.88 1.39
CA GLY A 20 8.91 5.30 1.05
C GLY A 20 7.70 6.17 1.45
N GLY A 21 6.65 5.58 2.02
CA GLY A 21 5.58 6.29 2.72
C GLY A 21 5.90 6.61 4.18
N SER A 22 4.90 7.13 4.88
CA SER A 22 4.88 7.37 6.32
C SER A 22 3.78 6.53 6.97
N PHE A 23 4.14 5.77 8.00
CA PHE A 23 3.23 4.88 8.71
C PHE A 23 3.56 4.88 10.22
N SER A 24 2.52 4.81 11.06
CA SER A 24 2.64 4.86 12.52
C SER A 24 2.63 3.49 13.18
N GLY A 25 2.16 2.44 12.50
CA GLY A 25 2.29 1.06 12.97
C GLY A 25 3.65 0.51 12.57
N SER A 26 4.47 0.06 13.50
CA SER A 26 5.79 -0.50 13.15
C SER A 26 5.76 -2.03 13.08
N GLU A 27 5.10 -2.69 14.03
CA GLU A 27 5.09 -4.15 14.14
C GLU A 27 3.89 -4.65 14.95
N VAL A 28 3.48 -5.90 14.67
CA VAL A 28 2.46 -6.64 15.43
C VAL A 28 3.01 -8.04 15.71
N THR A 29 2.84 -8.51 16.94
CA THR A 29 3.14 -9.91 17.30
C THR A 29 1.84 -10.71 17.36
N VAL A 30 1.82 -11.88 16.73
CA VAL A 30 0.66 -12.76 16.68
C VAL A 30 1.07 -14.22 16.86
N GLU A 31 0.17 -15.05 17.37
CA GLU A 31 0.40 -16.48 17.49
C GLU A 31 0.42 -17.18 16.11
N HIS A 32 1.17 -18.27 16.00
CA HIS A 32 1.27 -19.08 14.78
C HIS A 32 -0.12 -19.45 14.24
N GLY A 33 -0.34 -19.18 12.96
CA GLY A 33 -1.54 -19.58 12.22
C GLY A 33 -2.75 -18.70 12.51
N GLN A 34 -2.56 -17.55 13.16
CA GLN A 34 -3.59 -16.52 13.32
C GLN A 34 -3.48 -15.46 12.22
N THR A 35 -4.60 -14.80 11.94
CA THR A 35 -4.64 -13.59 11.10
C THR A 35 -4.23 -12.37 11.93
N ILE A 36 -3.92 -11.26 11.25
CA ILE A 36 -3.69 -9.96 11.88
C ILE A 36 -4.78 -8.99 11.43
N ALA A 37 -5.12 -8.02 12.28
CA ALA A 37 -6.05 -6.96 11.91
C ALA A 37 -5.42 -6.05 10.86
N ASP A 38 -6.23 -5.59 9.91
CA ASP A 38 -5.83 -4.57 8.93
C ASP A 38 -5.37 -3.29 9.66
N PRO A 39 -4.13 -2.84 9.44
CA PRO A 39 -3.63 -1.61 10.04
C PRO A 39 -4.30 -0.36 9.47
N THR A 40 -4.06 0.79 10.10
CA THR A 40 -4.42 2.07 9.47
C THR A 40 -3.60 2.27 8.19
N GLU A 41 -4.19 2.87 7.16
CA GLU A 41 -3.48 3.11 5.90
C GLU A 41 -2.25 4.01 6.09
N PRO A 42 -1.10 3.65 5.50
CA PRO A 42 0.05 4.53 5.42
C PRO A 42 -0.23 5.70 4.46
N THR A 43 0.61 6.74 4.50
CA THR A 43 0.47 7.90 3.60
C THR A 43 1.74 8.15 2.79
N ARG A 44 1.59 8.53 1.52
CA ARG A 44 2.71 8.92 0.65
C ARG A 44 2.29 10.05 -0.28
N VAL A 45 2.99 11.19 -0.22
CA VAL A 45 2.67 12.37 -1.03
C VAL A 45 2.76 12.04 -2.51
N GLY A 46 1.68 12.30 -3.26
CA GLY A 46 1.63 12.06 -4.70
C GLY A 46 1.23 10.64 -5.12
N TYR A 47 0.95 9.75 -4.17
CA TYR A 47 0.57 8.36 -4.43
C TYR A 47 -0.73 8.00 -3.70
N ALA A 48 -1.43 6.98 -4.20
CA ALA A 48 -2.51 6.28 -3.55
C ALA A 48 -1.98 4.95 -2.98
N PHE A 49 -2.43 4.58 -1.78
CA PHE A 49 -2.11 3.29 -1.17
C PHE A 49 -2.94 2.20 -1.84
N GLU A 50 -2.29 1.14 -2.33
CA GLU A 50 -2.97 0.01 -2.99
C GLU A 50 -3.20 -1.16 -2.03
N GLY A 51 -2.32 -1.35 -1.04
CA GLY A 51 -2.40 -2.48 -0.12
C GLY A 51 -1.04 -2.89 0.44
N TRP A 52 -1.06 -3.93 1.26
CA TRP A 52 0.11 -4.54 1.88
C TRP A 52 0.47 -5.84 1.17
N PHE A 53 1.75 -6.06 0.84
CA PHE A 53 2.21 -7.21 0.06
C PHE A 53 3.35 -7.91 0.78
N VAL A 54 3.52 -9.23 0.60
CA VAL A 54 4.62 -9.96 1.24
C VAL A 54 5.97 -9.74 0.55
N ASP A 55 5.95 -9.13 -0.64
CA ASP A 55 7.12 -8.76 -1.40
C ASP A 55 6.97 -7.35 -2.02
N PRO A 56 8.08 -6.63 -2.23
CA PRO A 56 8.04 -5.27 -2.78
C PRO A 56 7.80 -5.22 -4.31
N ALA A 57 7.81 -6.36 -5.01
CA ALA A 57 7.68 -6.47 -6.46
C ALA A 57 6.27 -6.90 -6.93
N ASP A 58 5.35 -7.17 -5.99
CA ASP A 58 3.99 -7.67 -6.27
C ASP A 58 4.01 -8.99 -7.06
N GLU A 59 4.83 -9.95 -6.62
CA GLU A 59 4.87 -11.29 -7.22
C GLU A 59 3.85 -12.24 -6.59
N THR A 60 3.50 -12.01 -5.33
CA THR A 60 2.58 -12.86 -4.56
C THR A 60 1.15 -12.35 -4.50
N GLY A 61 0.91 -11.11 -4.92
CA GLY A 61 -0.35 -10.41 -4.69
C GLY A 61 -0.48 -9.80 -3.29
N GLU A 62 -1.59 -9.07 -3.12
CA GLU A 62 -1.95 -8.37 -1.89
C GLU A 62 -2.23 -9.37 -0.76
N TRP A 63 -1.80 -9.03 0.45
CA TRP A 63 -2.09 -9.78 1.67
C TRP A 63 -3.56 -9.65 2.05
N ASP A 64 -4.23 -10.79 2.22
CA ASP A 64 -5.62 -10.85 2.67
C ASP A 64 -5.69 -10.87 4.21
N PHE A 65 -6.03 -9.75 4.84
CA PHE A 65 -6.14 -9.66 6.30
C PHE A 65 -7.26 -10.55 6.90
N GLU A 66 -8.23 -11.00 6.11
CA GLU A 66 -9.30 -11.91 6.56
C GLU A 66 -8.96 -13.39 6.32
N GLY A 67 -8.13 -13.69 5.31
CA GLY A 67 -7.83 -15.05 4.86
C GLY A 67 -6.41 -15.55 5.18
N ASP A 68 -5.41 -14.67 5.14
CA ASP A 68 -4.01 -15.03 5.29
C ASP A 68 -3.57 -15.09 6.75
N THR A 69 -2.70 -16.07 7.04
CA THR A 69 -2.26 -16.37 8.41
C THR A 69 -0.76 -16.24 8.54
N VAL A 70 -0.31 -15.81 9.73
CA VAL A 70 1.10 -15.62 10.03
C VAL A 70 1.70 -16.94 10.50
N ASN A 71 2.61 -17.49 9.70
CA ASN A 71 3.26 -18.77 9.96
C ASN A 71 4.77 -18.63 10.26
N GLY A 72 5.27 -17.40 10.30
CA GLY A 72 6.67 -17.06 10.53
C GLY A 72 6.84 -15.55 10.66
N ASP A 73 8.02 -15.13 11.10
CA ASP A 73 8.38 -13.70 11.07
C ASP A 73 8.38 -13.23 9.61
N MET A 74 7.74 -12.10 9.34
CA MET A 74 7.57 -11.59 7.99
C MET A 74 7.50 -10.06 7.95
N THR A 75 7.62 -9.52 6.75
CA THR A 75 7.47 -8.09 6.48
C THR A 75 6.42 -7.89 5.41
N LEU A 76 5.48 -7.00 5.67
CA LEU A 76 4.51 -6.52 4.71
C LEU A 76 4.97 -5.15 4.17
N TYR A 77 4.97 -5.01 2.85
CA TYR A 77 5.42 -3.82 2.13
C TYR A 77 4.23 -3.07 1.56
N ALA A 78 4.18 -1.76 1.79
CA ALA A 78 3.15 -0.92 1.18
C ALA A 78 3.39 -0.76 -0.32
N HIS A 79 2.36 -1.00 -1.12
CA HIS A 79 2.34 -0.70 -2.55
C HIS A 79 1.56 0.56 -2.85
N TRP A 80 1.96 1.23 -3.93
CA TRP A 80 1.60 2.61 -4.21
C TRP A 80 1.37 2.83 -5.70
N THR A 81 0.23 3.43 -6.06
CA THR A 81 -0.02 3.95 -7.42
C THR A 81 0.24 5.45 -7.48
N LEU A 82 0.96 5.92 -8.50
CA LEU A 82 1.21 7.34 -8.69
C LEU A 82 -0.10 8.07 -9.08
N ASN A 83 -0.41 9.15 -8.38
CA ASN A 83 -1.63 9.92 -8.65
C ASN A 83 -1.52 10.64 -10.01
N SER A 84 -2.61 10.60 -10.78
CA SER A 84 -2.76 11.36 -12.02
C SER A 84 -3.78 12.48 -11.87
N TYR A 85 -3.52 13.62 -12.51
CA TYR A 85 -4.35 14.82 -12.47
C TYR A 85 -4.71 15.22 -13.90
N THR A 86 -6.00 15.37 -14.17
CA THR A 86 -6.48 15.92 -15.44
C THR A 86 -6.61 17.43 -15.32
N VAL A 87 -5.93 18.16 -16.20
CA VAL A 87 -6.08 19.61 -16.34
C VAL A 87 -6.92 19.90 -17.57
N THR A 88 -8.03 20.59 -17.36
CA THR A 88 -8.95 21.03 -18.41
C THR A 88 -8.70 22.51 -18.69
N PHE A 89 -8.50 22.86 -19.97
CA PHE A 89 -8.35 24.24 -20.40
C PHE A 89 -9.69 24.75 -20.94
N ASP A 90 -10.26 25.78 -20.32
CA ASP A 90 -11.44 26.50 -20.83
C ASP A 90 -10.99 27.71 -21.66
N PRO A 91 -11.22 27.70 -22.98
CA PRO A 91 -10.72 28.74 -23.86
C PRO A 91 -11.57 30.02 -23.90
N ASN A 92 -12.60 30.19 -23.06
CA ASN A 92 -13.41 31.41 -22.98
C ASN A 92 -13.86 31.94 -24.37
N GLY A 93 -14.26 31.05 -25.27
CA GLY A 93 -14.72 31.38 -26.63
C GLY A 93 -13.68 31.20 -27.76
N GLY A 94 -12.44 30.82 -27.44
CA GLY A 94 -11.47 30.28 -28.41
C GLY A 94 -11.73 28.81 -28.74
N SER A 95 -11.16 28.30 -29.84
CA SER A 95 -11.21 26.89 -30.21
C SER A 95 -9.79 26.32 -30.15
N PHE A 96 -9.52 25.42 -29.21
CA PHE A 96 -8.23 24.72 -29.10
C PHE A 96 -8.42 23.22 -29.36
N SER A 97 -7.44 22.59 -29.99
CA SER A 97 -7.37 21.12 -30.11
C SER A 97 -6.61 20.57 -28.91
N GLY A 98 -7.29 19.78 -28.06
CA GLY A 98 -6.71 19.21 -26.84
C GLY A 98 -7.24 19.88 -25.58
N SER A 99 -8.48 19.57 -25.21
CA SER A 99 -9.18 20.16 -24.06
C SER A 99 -8.77 19.58 -22.71
N GLU A 100 -8.01 18.47 -22.69
CA GLU A 100 -7.64 17.76 -21.47
C GLU A 100 -6.20 17.23 -21.57
N VAL A 101 -5.40 17.47 -20.53
CA VAL A 101 -4.06 16.89 -20.38
C VAL A 101 -4.02 16.16 -19.03
N THR A 102 -3.78 14.84 -19.07
CA THR A 102 -3.50 14.06 -17.86
C THR A 102 -2.01 14.14 -17.56
N VAL A 103 -1.65 14.60 -16.36
CA VAL A 103 -0.28 14.61 -15.86
C VAL A 103 -0.15 13.80 -14.59
N GLU A 104 0.95 13.07 -14.46
CA GLU A 104 1.32 12.42 -13.22
C GLU A 104 1.81 13.44 -12.18
N HIS A 105 1.69 13.10 -10.91
CA HIS A 105 2.18 13.94 -9.82
C HIS A 105 3.66 14.32 -10.03
N GLY A 106 3.95 15.63 -10.01
CA GLY A 106 5.31 16.16 -10.18
C GLY A 106 5.70 16.53 -11.62
N GLN A 107 4.84 16.31 -12.61
CA GLN A 107 5.08 16.78 -13.97
C GLN A 107 4.61 18.22 -14.21
N THR A 108 5.36 18.98 -15.01
CA THR A 108 4.98 20.30 -15.50
C THR A 108 4.22 20.19 -16.81
N ILE A 109 3.07 20.85 -16.91
CA ILE A 109 2.35 21.01 -18.17
C ILE A 109 3.03 22.11 -18.97
N ALA A 110 3.45 21.82 -20.21
CA ALA A 110 3.86 22.85 -21.14
C ALA A 110 2.64 23.68 -21.55
N ASP A 111 2.78 25.01 -21.66
CA ASP A 111 1.69 25.88 -22.10
C ASP A 111 1.05 25.32 -23.38
N PRO A 112 -0.29 25.23 -23.46
CA PRO A 112 -0.97 24.82 -24.68
C PRO A 112 -0.52 25.77 -25.79
N THR A 113 0.10 25.22 -26.83
CA THR A 113 0.56 26.00 -27.98
C THR A 113 -0.65 26.60 -28.70
N GLU A 114 -0.65 27.93 -28.85
CA GLU A 114 -1.63 28.71 -29.62
C GLU A 114 -1.71 28.30 -31.10
#